data_AF-A0A2V7YU82-F1
#
_entry.id   AF-A0A2V7YU82-F1
#
_cell.length_a   1.000
_cell.length_b   1.000
_cell.length_c   1.000
_cell.angle_alpha   90.00
_cell.angle_beta   90.00
_cell.angle_gamma   90.00
#
_symmetry.space_group_name_H-M   'P 1'
#
loop_
_entity.id
_entity.type
_entity.pdbx_description
1 polymer ?
#
loop_
_entity_poly.entity_id
_entity_poly.type
_entity_poly.pdbx_seq_one_letter_code
_entity_poly.pdbx_strand_id
1 'polypeptide(L)'
;MQAHKQTVTVPEDHQLEIRLPADFPAGPAEVIVLAGPSETQELDETRQEMLRVVQKLRTFKPTPEEDRVVDEFEEFQRQHPINFSSLSEEE
;
A
#
# COMPACT_ATOMS: atom_id res chain seq x y z
N MET A 1 -12.82 -22.37 -23.49
CA MET A 1 -13.15 -22.33 -22.05
C MET A 1 -13.77 -20.98 -21.76
N GLN A 2 -14.96 -20.95 -21.16
CA GLN A 2 -15.65 -19.72 -20.77
C GLN A 2 -15.55 -19.58 -19.26
N ALA A 3 -15.03 -18.46 -18.78
CA ALA A 3 -14.88 -18.17 -17.36
C ALA A 3 -15.76 -16.97 -17.00
N HIS A 4 -16.49 -17.09 -15.90
CA HIS A 4 -17.28 -15.99 -15.35
C HIS A 4 -16.65 -15.53 -14.04
N LYS A 5 -16.31 -14.24 -13.93
CA LYS A 5 -15.73 -13.65 -12.72
C LYS A 5 -16.76 -12.75 -12.07
N GLN A 6 -17.06 -13.03 -10.80
CA GLN A 6 -17.89 -12.18 -9.96
C GLN A 6 -17.10 -11.81 -8.71
N THR A 7 -17.09 -10.51 -8.36
CA THR A 7 -16.53 -10.04 -7.09
C THR A 7 -17.64 -10.06 -6.05
N VAL A 8 -17.40 -10.74 -4.93
CA VAL A 8 -18.34 -10.87 -3.81
C VAL A 8 -17.65 -10.53 -2.50
N THR A 9 -18.41 -10.01 -1.54
CA THR A 9 -17.94 -9.82 -0.16
C THR A 9 -18.29 -11.06 0.65
N VAL A 10 -17.32 -11.61 1.37
CA VAL A 10 -17.52 -12.79 2.22
C VAL A 10 -18.05 -12.35 3.59
N PRO A 11 -19.25 -12.79 4.00
CA PRO A 11 -19.79 -12.47 5.32
C PRO A 11 -19.08 -13.28 6.43
N GLU A 12 -19.24 -12.88 7.70
CA GLU A 12 -18.53 -13.48 8.84
C GLU A 12 -18.87 -14.97 9.07
N ASP A 13 -20.04 -15.41 8.65
CA ASP A 13 -20.46 -16.82 8.66
C ASP A 13 -19.84 -17.64 7.51
N HIS A 14 -19.05 -16.99 6.64
CA HIS A 14 -18.32 -17.59 5.52
C HIS A 14 -19.22 -18.35 4.54
N GLN A 15 -20.52 -18.03 4.50
CA GLN A 15 -21.49 -18.64 3.60
C GLN A 15 -21.75 -17.72 2.40
N LEU A 16 -21.73 -18.29 1.19
CA LEU A 16 -21.96 -17.57 -0.06
C LEU A 16 -22.97 -18.32 -0.93
N GLU A 17 -24.00 -17.63 -1.41
CA GLU A 17 -24.89 -18.09 -2.48
C GLU A 17 -24.52 -17.37 -3.78
N ILE A 18 -24.16 -18.13 -4.83
CA ILE A 18 -23.78 -17.60 -6.14
C ILE A 18 -24.79 -18.09 -7.17
N ARG A 19 -25.35 -17.17 -7.97
CA ARG A 19 -26.23 -17.49 -9.09
C ARG A 19 -25.49 -17.27 -10.40
N LEU A 20 -25.41 -18.32 -11.22
CA LEU A 20 -24.81 -18.22 -12.54
C LEU A 20 -25.71 -17.42 -13.49
N PRO A 21 -25.14 -16.69 -14.47
CA PRO A 21 -25.90 -16.02 -15.52
C PRO A 21 -26.78 -16.99 -16.31
N ALA A 22 -27.89 -16.49 -16.85
CA ALA A 22 -28.82 -17.31 -17.64
C ALA A 22 -28.21 -17.87 -18.94
N ASP A 23 -27.17 -17.23 -19.46
CA ASP A 23 -26.41 -17.63 -20.64
C ASP A 23 -25.26 -18.62 -20.35
N PHE A 24 -25.05 -19.00 -19.08
CA PHE A 24 -24.00 -19.94 -18.72
C PHE A 24 -24.31 -21.35 -19.25
N PRO A 25 -23.40 -21.99 -20.02
CA PRO A 25 -23.69 -23.24 -20.69
C PRO A 25 -23.91 -24.38 -19.68
N ALA A 26 -24.86 -25.27 -19.98
CA ALA A 26 -25.09 -26.48 -19.19
C ALA A 26 -23.93 -27.47 -19.36
N GLY A 27 -23.51 -28.09 -18.26
CA GLY A 27 -22.43 -29.09 -18.25
C GLY A 27 -21.58 -29.02 -16.99
N PRO A 28 -20.50 -29.82 -16.92
CA PRO A 28 -19.54 -29.73 -15.83
C PRO A 28 -18.85 -28.36 -15.83
N ALA A 29 -18.71 -27.76 -14.65
CA ALA A 29 -18.04 -26.49 -14.44
C ALA A 29 -17.10 -26.58 -13.24
N GLU A 30 -16.02 -25.80 -13.29
CA GLU A 30 -15.07 -25.63 -12.19
C GLU A 30 -15.31 -24.27 -11.53
N VAL A 31 -15.25 -24.22 -10.20
CA VAL A 31 -15.39 -22.99 -9.41
C VAL A 31 -14.03 -22.65 -8.79
N ILE A 32 -13.52 -21.47 -9.12
CA ILE A 32 -12.25 -20.95 -8.59
C ILE A 32 -12.55 -19.80 -7.63
N VAL A 33 -12.12 -19.93 -6.38
CA VAL A 33 -12.26 -18.88 -5.36
C VAL A 33 -10.92 -18.15 -5.22
N LEU A 34 -10.93 -16.84 -5.44
CA LEU A 34 -9.76 -15.98 -5.28
C LEU A 34 -10.01 -15.04 -4.10
N ALA A 35 -9.20 -15.17 -3.04
CA ALA A 35 -9.21 -14.21 -1.95
C ALA A 35 -8.54 -12.91 -2.40
N GLY A 36 -9.24 -11.78 -2.26
CA GLY A 36 -8.65 -10.46 -2.41
C GLY A 36 -7.79 -10.10 -1.20
N PRO A 37 -6.97 -9.04 -1.29
CA PRO A 37 -6.28 -8.52 -0.11
C PRO A 37 -7.33 -8.08 0.91
N SER A 38 -7.37 -8.76 2.06
CA SER A 38 -8.17 -8.33 3.19
C SER A 38 -7.65 -6.97 3.64
N GLU A 39 -8.48 -5.92 3.65
CA GLU A 39 -8.12 -4.65 4.30
C GLU A 39 -7.83 -4.84 5.80
N THR A 40 -8.26 -5.97 6.37
CA THR A 40 -7.95 -6.47 7.70
C THR A 40 -6.63 -7.24 7.80
N GLN A 41 -5.74 -7.17 6.80
CA GLN A 41 -4.32 -7.43 7.06
C GLN A 41 -3.93 -6.46 8.16
N GLU A 42 -3.88 -6.98 9.39
CA GLU A 42 -3.28 -6.37 10.56
C GLU A 42 -2.10 -5.58 10.04
N LEU A 43 -2.19 -4.25 10.15
CA LEU A 43 -1.19 -3.34 9.60
C LEU A 43 0.17 -3.95 9.92
N ASP A 44 0.89 -4.39 8.89
CA ASP A 44 2.20 -5.01 9.05
C ASP A 44 3.02 -4.16 10.04
N GLU A 45 3.84 -4.76 10.91
CA GLU A 45 4.54 -4.03 11.98
C GLU A 45 5.27 -2.80 11.42
N THR A 46 5.83 -2.94 10.21
CA THR A 46 6.42 -1.88 9.40
C THR A 46 5.48 -0.69 9.14
N ARG A 47 4.23 -0.98 8.77
CA ARG A 47 3.20 0.03 8.46
C ARG A 47 2.67 0.70 9.72
N GLN A 48 2.58 -0.03 10.84
CA GLN A 48 2.25 0.56 12.15
C GLN A 48 3.37 1.48 12.64
N GLU A 49 4.63 1.07 12.48
CA GLU A 49 5.79 1.88 12.80
C GLU A 49 5.82 3.16 11.96
N MET A 50 5.58 3.06 10.65
CA MET A 50 5.50 4.22 9.76
C MET A 50 4.41 5.20 10.20
N LEU A 51 3.23 4.72 10.60
CA LEU A 51 2.17 5.58 11.13
C LEU A 51 2.56 6.26 12.44
N ARG A 52 3.28 5.56 13.34
CA ARG A 52 3.82 6.17 14.57
C ARG A 52 4.83 7.26 14.27
N VAL A 53 5.73 7.04 13.31
CA VAL A 53 6.72 8.05 12.88
C VAL A 53 6.01 9.28 12.31
N VAL A 54 5.01 9.09 11.42
CA VAL A 54 4.22 10.20 10.86
C VAL A 54 3.51 11.00 11.96
N GLN A 55 2.97 10.33 12.97
CA GLN A 55 2.35 11.03 14.11
C GLN A 55 3.37 11.83 14.93
N LYS A 56 4.55 11.27 15.21
CA LYS A 56 5.63 11.99 15.90
C LYS A 56 6.07 13.23 15.14
N LEU A 57 6.23 13.13 13.81
CA LEU A 57 6.59 14.25 12.96
C LEU A 57 5.56 15.37 12.97
N ARG A 58 4.25 15.06 13.05
CA ARG A 58 3.20 16.10 13.17
C ARG A 58 3.29 16.91 14.45
N THR A 59 3.79 16.31 15.52
CA THR A 59 3.97 16.96 16.82
C THR A 59 5.37 17.53 17.03
N PHE A 60 6.29 17.24 16.12
CA PHE A 60 7.66 17.70 16.22
C PHE A 60 7.71 19.21 16.05
N LYS A 61 8.34 19.88 17.01
CA LYS A 61 8.70 21.29 16.92
C LYS A 61 10.21 21.36 17.05
N PRO A 62 10.95 21.72 15.98
CA PRO A 62 12.39 21.85 16.06
C PRO A 62 12.75 22.89 17.13
N THR A 63 13.87 22.64 17.80
CA THR A 63 14.52 23.65 18.63
C THR A 63 15.17 24.70 17.73
N PRO A 64 15.43 25.93 18.23
CA PRO A 64 16.08 26.97 17.44
C PRO A 64 17.50 26.63 16.97
N GLU A 65 18.14 25.61 17.56
CA GLU A 65 19.42 25.07 17.08
C GLU A 65 19.21 24.16 15.87
N GLU A 66 18.18 23.31 15.90
CA GLU A 66 17.80 22.44 14.78
C GLU A 66 17.29 23.23 13.58
N ASP A 67 16.52 24.31 13.77
CA ASP A 67 16.11 25.21 12.68
C ASP A 67 17.32 25.78 11.92
N ARG A 68 18.38 26.18 12.63
CA ARG A 68 19.61 26.69 11.99
C ARG A 68 20.30 25.62 11.16
N VAL A 69 20.30 24.38 11.62
CA VAL A 69 20.87 23.25 10.88
C VAL A 69 20.04 22.96 9.63
N VAL A 70 18.71 23.06 9.71
CA VAL A 70 17.82 22.92 8.55
C VAL A 70 18.08 24.03 7.54
N ASP A 71 18.18 25.29 8.00
CA ASP A 71 18.50 26.44 7.13
C ASP A 71 19.86 26.26 6.43
N GLU A 72 20.89 25.83 7.15
CA GLU A 72 22.23 25.59 6.61
C GLU A 72 22.23 24.43 5.60
N PHE A 73 21.45 23.38 5.86
CA PHE A 73 21.28 22.25 4.93
C PHE A 73 20.52 22.65 3.67
N GLU A 74 19.45 23.46 3.79
CA GLU A 74 18.75 24.01 2.63
C GLU A 74 19.65 24.90 1.78
N GLU A 75 20.51 25.70 2.42
CA GLU A 75 21.52 26.50 1.73
C GLU A 75 22.53 25.61 1.00
N PHE A 76 23.01 24.54 1.65
CA PHE A 76 23.88 23.54 1.04
C PHE A 76 23.24 22.87 -0.18
N GLN A 77 21.97 22.47 -0.11
CA GLN A 77 21.26 21.87 -1.26
C GLN A 77 21.08 22.85 -2.43
N ARG A 78 20.93 24.16 -2.17
CA ARG A 78 20.89 25.18 -3.22
C ARG A 78 22.25 25.37 -3.88
N GLN A 79 23.33 25.30 -3.11
CA GLN A 79 24.71 25.43 -3.61
C GLN A 79 25.19 24.16 -4.31
N HIS A 80 24.72 23.00 -3.85
CA HIS A 80 25.04 21.67 -4.36
C HIS A 80 23.76 20.94 -4.76
N PRO A 81 23.16 21.27 -5.93
CA PRO A 81 22.02 20.53 -6.44
C PRO A 81 22.45 19.09 -6.72
N ILE A 82 22.11 18.18 -5.80
CA ILE A 82 22.38 16.75 -5.97
C ILE A 82 21.50 16.25 -7.10
N ASN A 83 22.13 15.86 -8.22
CA ASN A 83 21.46 15.16 -9.29
C ASN A 83 21.45 13.67 -8.94
N PHE A 84 20.39 13.23 -8.25
CA PHE A 84 20.22 11.82 -7.85
C PHE A 84 20.18 10.85 -9.05
N SER A 85 20.08 11.36 -10.27
CA SER A 85 20.21 10.61 -11.53
C SER A 85 21.63 10.09 -11.80
N SER A 86 22.64 10.53 -11.06
CA SER A 86 24.04 10.13 -11.26
C SER A 86 24.56 9.10 -10.25
N LEU A 87 23.75 8.73 -9.24
CA LEU A 87 24.03 7.60 -8.36
C LEU A 87 23.56 6.30 -9.04
N SER A 88 24.12 6.01 -10.21
CA SER A 88 24.17 4.64 -10.72
C SER A 88 25.31 3.97 -9.97
N GLU A 89 24.99 2.97 -9.18
CA GLU A 89 25.96 2.06 -8.57
C GLU A 89 26.86 1.49 -9.68
N GLU A 90 28.12 1.92 -9.75
CA GLU A 90 29.17 1.16 -10.41
C GLU A 90 29.60 0.05 -9.44
N GLU A 91 29.26 -1.19 -9.80
CA GLU A 91 29.74 -2.46 -9.22
C GLU A 91 31.27 -2.62 -9.33
#